data_AF-A0A2S9FAX9-F1
#
_entry.id   AF-A0A2S9FAX9-F1
#
_cell.length_a   1.000
_cell.length_b   1.000
_cell.length_c   1.000
_cell.angle_alpha   90.00
_cell.angle_beta   90.00
_cell.angle_gamma   90.00
#
_symmetry.space_group_name_H-M   'P 1'
#
loop_
_entity.id
_entity.type
_entity.pdbx_description
1 polymer ?
#
loop_
_entity_poly.entity_id
_entity_poly.type
_entity_poly.pdbx_seq_one_letter_code
_entity_poly.pdbx_strand_id
1 'polypeptide(L)'
;MRDFICPKCGQHLAFENSLCLSCGSPLGYNSEKGTLVIADGGPYGGPADVHRYRRCANFGIAQCNWLVDMADTDNELCASCRLTRTRPNDADTVGMTAYAVA
;
A
#
# COMPACT_ATOMS: atom_id res chain seq x y z
N MET A 1 2.37 19.14 -6.26
CA MET A 1 2.40 17.80 -6.90
C MET A 1 3.64 17.11 -6.40
N ARG A 2 3.57 15.83 -6.00
CA ARG A 2 4.74 15.08 -5.52
C ARG A 2 5.02 13.96 -6.52
N ASP A 3 6.27 13.81 -6.90
CA ASP A 3 6.69 12.75 -7.80
C ASP A 3 6.88 11.45 -7.03
N PHE A 4 6.32 10.37 -7.57
CA PHE A 4 6.57 9.02 -7.09
C PHE A 4 7.47 8.30 -8.08
N ILE A 5 8.56 7.74 -7.59
CA ILE A 5 9.58 7.09 -8.41
C ILE A 5 9.77 5.68 -7.90
N CYS A 6 9.78 4.70 -8.80
CA CYS A 6 10.12 3.33 -8.44
C CYS A 6 11.57 3.27 -7.92
N PRO A 7 11.80 2.85 -6.67
CA PRO A 7 13.16 2.82 -6.10
C PRO A 7 14.08 1.79 -6.76
N LYS A 8 13.53 0.85 -7.56
CA LYS A 8 14.30 -0.18 -8.27
C LYS A 8 14.76 0.25 -9.67
N CYS A 9 13.94 0.99 -10.43
CA CYS A 9 14.20 1.26 -11.85
C CYS A 9 14.05 2.73 -12.26
N GLY A 10 13.65 3.63 -11.36
CA GLY A 10 13.52 5.05 -11.66
C GLY A 10 12.25 5.44 -12.43
N GLN A 11 11.34 4.51 -12.70
CA GLN A 11 10.07 4.80 -13.39
C GLN A 11 9.22 5.79 -12.58
N HIS A 12 8.70 6.82 -13.24
CA HIS A 12 7.70 7.73 -12.67
C HIS A 12 6.36 7.02 -12.55
N LEU A 13 5.71 7.18 -11.40
CA LEU A 13 4.48 6.51 -11.03
C LEU A 13 3.47 7.51 -10.46
N ALA A 14 2.21 7.13 -10.50
CA ALA A 14 1.16 7.77 -9.74
C ALA A 14 1.09 7.16 -8.34
N PHE A 15 0.46 7.90 -7.41
CA PHE A 15 0.29 7.45 -6.03
C PHE A 15 -0.39 6.08 -5.98
N GLU A 16 -1.46 5.90 -6.77
CA GLU A 16 -2.33 4.72 -6.80
C GLU A 16 -1.60 3.45 -7.30
N ASN A 17 -0.42 3.59 -7.90
CA ASN A 17 0.32 2.43 -8.41
C ASN A 17 0.89 1.57 -7.28
N SER A 18 0.32 0.38 -7.13
CA SER A 18 0.81 -0.68 -6.23
C SER A 18 1.81 -1.63 -6.90
N LEU A 19 2.09 -1.42 -8.19
CA LEU A 19 3.08 -2.14 -8.98
C LEU A 19 3.83 -1.14 -9.86
N CYS A 20 5.13 -1.37 -10.03
CA CYS A 20 5.87 -0.62 -11.02
C CYS A 20 5.43 -1.03 -12.44
N LEU A 21 5.01 -0.06 -13.25
CA LEU A 21 4.57 -0.28 -14.62
C LEU A 21 5.71 -0.68 -15.59
N SER A 22 6.96 -0.55 -15.16
CA SER A 22 8.15 -0.92 -15.96
C SER A 22 8.75 -2.25 -15.50
N CYS A 23 9.12 -2.38 -14.22
CA CYS A 23 9.83 -3.58 -13.73
C CYS A 23 8.94 -4.59 -12.98
N GLY A 24 7.64 -4.31 -12.82
CA GLY A 24 6.69 -5.19 -12.14
C GLY A 24 6.91 -5.34 -10.63
N SER A 25 7.83 -4.58 -10.02
CA SER A 25 8.05 -4.66 -8.58
C SER A 25 6.80 -4.25 -7.79
N PRO A 26 6.44 -5.01 -6.73
CA PRO A 26 5.38 -4.61 -5.82
C PRO A 26 5.79 -3.37 -5.05
N LEU A 27 4.88 -2.41 -4.96
CA LEU A 27 5.09 -1.12 -4.32
C LEU A 27 3.96 -0.83 -3.34
N GLY A 28 4.27 -0.01 -2.35
CA GLY A 28 3.28 0.56 -1.45
C GLY A 28 3.75 1.90 -0.92
N TYR A 29 2.79 2.73 -0.53
CA TYR A 29 3.06 4.04 0.03
C TYR A 29 3.48 3.95 1.50
N ASN A 30 4.63 4.53 1.80
CA ASN A 30 5.08 4.72 3.17
C ASN A 30 4.77 6.16 3.60
N SER A 31 3.94 6.31 4.62
CA SER A 31 3.51 7.63 5.12
C SER A 31 4.60 8.42 5.82
N GLU A 32 5.57 7.74 6.46
CA GLU A 32 6.70 8.40 7.14
C GLU A 32 7.69 8.96 6.10
N LYS A 33 7.99 8.18 5.07
CA LYS A 33 8.91 8.58 3.99
C LYS A 33 8.23 9.44 2.91
N GLY A 34 6.90 9.44 2.87
CA GLY A 34 6.12 10.21 1.90
C GLY A 34 6.30 9.78 0.44
N THR A 35 6.71 8.53 0.19
CA THR A 35 7.04 7.99 -1.15
C THR A 35 6.61 6.52 -1.29
N LEU A 36 6.67 5.99 -2.52
CA LEU A 36 6.49 4.57 -2.80
C LEU A 36 7.78 3.80 -2.49
N VAL A 37 7.63 2.72 -1.72
CA VAL A 37 8.71 1.77 -1.42
C VAL A 37 8.30 0.37 -1.86
N ILE A 38 9.27 -0.54 -1.95
CA ILE A 38 8.99 -1.93 -2.35
C ILE A 38 8.24 -2.61 -1.21
N ALA A 39 7.07 -3.15 -1.52
CA ALA A 39 6.22 -3.88 -0.59
C ALA A 39 6.41 -5.39 -0.86
N ASP A 40 6.88 -6.14 0.14
CA ASP A 40 7.07 -7.61 0.17
C ASP A 40 8.45 -8.20 -0.23
N GLY A 41 8.89 -9.09 0.67
CA GLY A 41 10.09 -9.93 0.72
C GLY A 41 10.25 -10.97 -0.39
N GLY A 42 10.17 -10.56 -1.65
CA GLY A 42 10.70 -11.35 -2.75
C GLY A 42 12.24 -11.26 -2.82
N PRO A 43 12.94 -12.26 -3.41
CA PRO A 43 14.42 -12.31 -3.48
C PRO A 43 15.08 -11.16 -4.28
N TYR A 44 14.29 -10.20 -4.75
CA TYR A 44 14.72 -9.07 -5.58
C TYR A 44 14.37 -7.69 -4.99
N GLY A 45 14.00 -7.61 -3.70
CA GLY A 45 13.96 -6.35 -2.98
C GLY A 45 15.38 -5.90 -2.62
N GLY A 46 15.70 -4.63 -2.87
CA GLY A 46 17.00 -4.05 -2.47
C GLY A 46 17.21 -4.07 -0.95
N PRO A 47 18.43 -3.88 -0.44
CA PRO A 47 18.78 -4.20 0.95
C PRO A 47 18.03 -3.32 1.97
N ALA A 48 17.59 -3.94 3.08
CA ALA A 48 17.03 -3.40 4.33
C ALA A 48 15.50 -3.20 4.46
N ASP A 49 14.78 -2.61 3.50
CA ASP A 49 13.35 -2.25 3.72
C ASP A 49 12.34 -3.36 3.36
N VAL A 50 12.78 -4.41 2.66
CA VAL A 50 11.91 -5.45 2.09
C VAL A 50 11.18 -6.29 3.16
N HIS A 51 11.74 -6.33 4.37
CA HIS A 51 11.18 -7.04 5.52
C HIS A 51 10.72 -6.08 6.62
N ARG A 52 10.51 -4.81 6.30
CA ARG A 52 10.00 -3.85 7.28
C ARG A 52 8.53 -3.55 7.09
N TYR A 53 8.01 -3.67 5.88
CA TYR A 53 6.65 -3.24 5.59
C TYR A 53 5.82 -4.36 4.99
N ARG A 54 4.56 -4.45 5.41
CA ARG A 54 3.52 -5.28 4.80
C ARG A 54 2.41 -4.40 4.22
N ARG A 55 1.62 -4.93 3.30
CA ARG A 55 0.44 -4.24 2.77
C ARG A 55 -0.67 -4.16 3.83
N CYS A 56 -1.43 -3.07 3.79
CA CYS A 56 -2.64 -2.90 4.59
C CYS A 56 -3.65 -4.02 4.31
N ALA A 57 -4.37 -4.51 5.34
CA ALA A 57 -5.42 -5.51 5.16
C ALA A 57 -6.53 -5.03 4.20
N ASN A 58 -6.76 -3.71 4.10
CA ASN A 58 -7.70 -3.12 3.14
C ASN A 58 -7.16 -3.06 1.70
N PHE A 59 -5.98 -3.59 1.39
CA PHE A 59 -5.46 -3.63 0.02
C PHE A 59 -6.43 -4.33 -0.94
N GLY A 60 -6.96 -5.50 -0.55
CA GLY A 60 -7.91 -6.25 -1.38
C GLY A 60 -9.35 -5.74 -1.33
N ILE A 61 -9.68 -4.89 -0.36
CA ILE A 61 -11.05 -4.47 -0.05
C ILE A 61 -11.31 -3.04 -0.53
N ALA A 62 -10.39 -2.12 -0.21
CA ALA A 62 -10.49 -0.69 -0.46
C ALA A 62 -9.49 -0.20 -1.52
N GLN A 63 -8.79 -1.11 -2.20
CA GLN A 63 -7.64 -0.79 -3.06
C GLN A 63 -6.57 0.05 -2.35
N CYS A 64 -6.47 -0.06 -1.02
CA CYS A 64 -5.55 0.74 -0.22
C CYS A 64 -4.10 0.36 -0.53
N ASN A 65 -3.31 1.31 -1.03
CA ASN A 65 -1.90 1.13 -1.39
C ASN A 65 -0.91 1.45 -0.25
N TRP A 66 -1.39 1.79 0.96
CA TRP A 66 -0.54 2.16 2.09
C TRP A 66 0.08 0.93 2.77
N LEU A 67 1.24 1.15 3.36
CA LEU A 67 1.97 0.14 4.10
C LEU A 67 1.75 0.23 5.61
N VAL A 68 1.97 -0.91 6.25
CA VAL A 68 2.01 -1.10 7.70
C VAL A 68 3.42 -1.54 8.06
N ASP A 69 4.02 -0.90 9.06
CA ASP A 69 5.32 -1.36 9.59
C ASP A 69 5.11 -2.71 10.29
N MET A 70 5.93 -3.71 9.97
CA MET A 70 5.85 -5.04 10.57
C MET A 70 6.25 -5.04 12.04
N ALA A 71 6.87 -3.96 12.54
CA ALA A 71 7.03 -3.72 13.97
C ALA A 71 5.71 -3.37 14.68
N ASP A 72 4.68 -2.90 13.94
CA ASP A 72 3.32 -2.70 14.47
C ASP A 72 2.55 -4.03 14.42
N THR A 73 2.79 -4.88 15.43
CA THR A 73 2.17 -6.21 15.54
C THR A 73 0.69 -6.17 15.86
N ASP A 74 0.19 -5.05 16.39
CA ASP A 74 -1.17 -4.92 16.89
C ASP A 74 -2.16 -4.45 15.82
N ASN A 75 -1.66 -3.96 14.68
CA ASN A 75 -2.49 -3.37 13.63
C ASN A 75 -2.21 -3.97 12.26
N GLU A 76 -3.25 -4.53 11.64
CA GLU A 76 -3.21 -4.99 10.25
C GLU A 76 -3.59 -3.87 9.24
N LEU A 77 -4.13 -2.77 9.75
CA LEU A 77 -4.54 -1.59 8.99
C LEU A 77 -3.48 -0.49 9.04
N CYS A 78 -3.29 0.21 7.93
CA CYS A 78 -2.39 1.37 7.86
C CYS A 78 -2.92 2.56 8.67
N ALA A 79 -2.05 3.55 8.91
CA ALA A 79 -2.40 4.75 9.67
C ALA A 79 -3.65 5.48 9.14
N SER A 80 -3.87 5.49 7.81
CA SER A 80 -5.07 6.09 7.21
C SER A 80 -6.32 5.23 7.45
N CYS A 81 -6.27 3.93 7.13
CA CYS A 81 -7.42 3.03 7.28
C CYS A 81 -7.89 2.91 8.73
N ARG A 82 -6.98 3.00 9.71
CA ARG A 82 -7.30 3.02 11.15
C ARG A 82 -8.19 4.20 11.57
N LEU A 83 -8.25 5.27 10.79
CA LEU A 83 -9.12 6.42 11.05
C LEU A 83 -10.54 6.21 10.53
N THR A 84 -10.80 5.14 9.78
CA THR A 84 -12.14 4.81 9.27
C THR A 84 -13.01 4.30 10.42
N ARG A 85 -13.95 5.13 10.89
CA ARG A 85 -14.85 4.79 12.01
C ARG A 85 -16.00 3.86 11.61
N THR A 86 -16.47 3.99 10.37
CA THR A 86 -17.58 3.20 9.82
C THR A 86 -17.22 2.80 8.40
N ARG A 87 -17.23 1.49 8.13
CA ARG A 87 -17.17 0.91 6.78
C ARG A 87 -18.47 0.20 6.45
N PRO A 88 -18.84 0.03 5.17
CA PRO A 88 -19.99 -0.79 4.79
C PRO A 88 -19.88 -2.21 5.38
N ASN A 89 -21.04 -2.82 5.64
CA ASN A 89 -21.11 -4.21 6.06
C ASN A 89 -20.67 -5.12 4.89
N ASP A 90 -19.99 -6.23 5.16
CA ASP A 90 -19.54 -7.15 4.11
C ASP A 90 -20.69 -7.74 3.27
N ALA A 91 -21.91 -7.80 3.83
CA ALA A 91 -23.12 -8.21 3.12
C ALA A 91 -23.72 -7.11 2.21
N ASP A 92 -23.34 -5.85 2.37
CA ASP A 92 -23.73 -4.75 1.49
C ASP A 92 -22.78 -4.68 0.28
N THR A 93 -23.07 -5.48 -0.74
CA THR A 93 -22.22 -5.57 -1.93
C THR A 93 -22.09 -4.25 -2.69
N VAL A 94 -23.11 -3.38 -2.65
CA VAL A 94 -23.09 -2.07 -3.30
C VAL A 94 -22.17 -1.13 -2.54
N GLY A 95 -22.34 -1.02 -1.23
CA GLY A 95 -21.47 -0.22 -0.37
C GLY A 95 -20.02 -0.69 -0.44
N MET A 96 -19.78 -1.99 -0.41
CA MET A 96 -18.45 -2.59 -0.53
C MET A 96 -17.77 -2.29 -1.87
N THR A 97 -18.51 -2.30 -2.98
CA THR A 97 -17.97 -1.94 -4.29
C THR A 97 -17.58 -0.45 -4.33
N ALA A 98 -18.42 0.42 -3.77
CA ALA A 98 -18.12 1.86 -3.70
C ALA A 98 -16.91 2.16 -2.79
N TYR A 99 -16.74 1.39 -1.71
CA TYR A 99 -15.60 1.53 -0.80
C TYR A 99 -14.24 1.25 -1.48
N ALA A 100 -14.21 0.41 -2.52
CA ALA A 100 -13.00 0.07 -3.27
C ALA A 100 -12.50 1.17 -4.21
N VAL A 101 -13.35 2.15 -4.53
CA VAL A 101 -13.08 3.23 -5.51
C VAL A 101 -13.12 4.63 -4.90
N ALA A 102 -13.30 4.72 -3.57
CA ALA A 102 -13.44 5.96 -2.82
C ALA A 102 -12.10 6.64 -2.50
#